data_AF-A0A962VJJ3-F1
#
_entry.id   AF-A0A962VJJ3-F1
#
_cell.length_a   1.000
_cell.length_b   1.000
_cell.length_c   1.000
_cell.angle_alpha   90.00
_cell.angle_beta   90.00
_cell.angle_gamma   90.00
#
_symmetry.space_group_name_H-M   'P 1'
#
loop_
_entity.id
_entity.type
_entity.pdbx_description
1 polymer ?
#
loop_
_entity_poly.entity_id
_entity_poly.type
_entity_poly.pdbx_seq_one_letter_code
_entity_poly.pdbx_strand_id
1 'polypeptide(L)'
;MALAIVLHLLSAVIWVGGMFFAYIVLRPAMGTLEPPQRLGLWAGVFKRFFPWVWAAILVLLVSGYWMLFGYFGGFAGSGLHIHIMHALGLLMMLLFMHLFFAPYRRLRKAVAAADWPVAG
;
A
#
# COMPACT_ATOMS: atom_id res chain seq x y z
N MET A 1 -13.58 -18.09 11.71
CA MET A 1 -13.85 -16.63 11.60
C MET A 1 -12.74 -15.78 12.22
N ALA A 2 -12.34 -16.01 13.48
CA ALA A 2 -11.30 -15.22 14.16
C ALA A 2 -9.99 -15.06 13.37
N LEU A 3 -9.50 -16.13 12.74
CA LEU A 3 -8.29 -16.07 11.91
C LEU A 3 -8.42 -15.08 10.74
N ALA A 4 -9.53 -15.11 10.01
CA ALA A 4 -9.78 -14.19 8.90
C ALA A 4 -9.81 -12.73 9.37
N ILE A 5 -10.46 -12.47 10.51
CA ILE A 5 -10.49 -11.13 11.12
C ILE A 5 -9.09 -10.65 11.48
N VAL A 6 -8.30 -11.47 12.17
CA VAL A 6 -6.92 -11.12 12.59
C VAL A 6 -6.04 -10.83 11.37
N LEU A 7 -6.07 -11.70 10.36
CA LEU A 7 -5.30 -11.51 9.13
C LEU A 7 -5.73 -10.25 8.38
N HIS A 8 -7.04 -9.99 8.30
CA HIS A 8 -7.58 -8.81 7.66
C HIS A 8 -7.13 -7.52 8.36
N LEU A 9 -7.28 -7.47 9.68
CA LEU A 9 -6.89 -6.31 10.49
C LEU A 9 -5.39 -6.05 10.46
N LEU A 10 -4.55 -7.09 10.61
CA LEU A 10 -3.10 -6.94 10.52
C LEU A 10 -2.66 -6.41 9.16
N SER A 11 -3.26 -6.92 8.09
CA SER A 11 -2.95 -6.47 6.73
C SER A 11 -3.40 -5.02 6.49
N ALA A 12 -4.57 -4.64 7.01
CA ALA A 12 -5.03 -3.25 6.99
C ALA A 12 -4.07 -2.33 7.76
N VAL A 13 -3.63 -2.73 8.96
CA VAL A 13 -2.70 -1.95 9.79
C VAL A 13 -1.34 -1.80 9.11
N ILE A 14 -0.76 -2.87 8.56
CA ILE A 14 0.53 -2.82 7.87
C ILE A 14 0.45 -1.88 6.66
N TRP A 15 -0.61 -2.00 5.85
CA TRP A 15 -0.71 -1.20 4.64
C TRP A 15 -1.11 0.25 4.93
N VAL A 16 -2.24 0.48 5.58
CA VAL A 16 -2.77 1.83 5.85
C VAL A 16 -1.88 2.57 6.86
N GLY A 17 -1.47 1.90 7.94
CA GLY A 17 -0.53 2.47 8.92
C GLY A 17 0.84 2.74 8.31
N GLY A 18 1.33 1.87 7.42
CA GLY A 18 2.55 2.11 6.67
C GLY A 18 2.46 3.33 5.74
N MET A 19 1.30 3.57 5.12
CA MET A 19 1.06 4.78 4.32
C MET A 19 1.03 6.04 5.17
N PHE A 20 0.40 6.00 6.35
CA PHE A 20 0.44 7.09 7.32
C PHE A 20 1.89 7.41 7.70
N PHE A 21 2.67 6.40 8.10
CA PHE A 21 4.08 6.58 8.43
C PHE A 21 4.87 7.16 7.25
N ALA A 22 4.72 6.59 6.06
CA ALA A 22 5.46 7.02 4.87
C ALA A 22 5.16 8.49 4.52
N TYR A 23 3.89 8.91 4.56
CA TYR A 23 3.48 10.23 4.10
C TYR A 23 3.59 11.31 5.18
N ILE A 24 3.21 11.01 6.42
CA ILE A 24 3.11 12.01 7.50
C ILE A 24 4.41 12.11 8.29
N VAL A 25 5.16 11.01 8.43
CA VAL A 25 6.35 10.97 9.30
C VAL A 25 7.63 10.96 8.47
N LEU A 26 7.78 9.97 7.59
CA LEU A 26 9.01 9.74 6.85
C LEU A 26 9.25 10.84 5.80
N ARG A 27 8.22 11.20 5.02
CA ARG A 27 8.36 12.22 3.95
C ARG A 27 8.84 13.57 4.50
N PRO A 28 8.27 14.16 5.56
CA PRO A 28 8.78 15.41 6.13
C PRO A 28 10.17 15.25 6.76
N ALA A 29 10.43 14.13 7.46
CA ALA A 29 11.74 13.88 8.07
C ALA A 29 12.88 13.85 7.04
N MET A 30 12.63 13.33 5.84
CA MET A 30 13.60 13.34 4.75
C MET A 30 13.70 14.69 4.02
N GLY A 31 12.83 15.66 4.33
CA GLY A 31 12.86 16.99 3.71
C GLY A 31 14.17 17.74 3.93
N THR A 32 14.92 17.40 4.98
CA THR A 32 16.23 17.96 5.33
C THR A 32 17.39 17.36 4.53
N LEU A 33 17.16 16.25 3.81
CA LEU A 33 18.18 15.59 3.01
C LEU A 33 18.29 16.22 1.61
N GLU A 34 19.52 16.25 1.09
CA GLU A 34 19.77 16.62 -0.30
C GLU A 34 19.07 15.66 -1.28
N PRO A 35 18.71 16.11 -2.50
CA PRO A 35 17.93 15.30 -3.44
C PRO A 35 18.51 13.90 -3.71
N PRO A 36 19.83 13.71 -3.92
CA PRO A 36 20.39 12.37 -4.15
C PRO A 36 20.18 11.41 -2.98
N GLN A 37 20.39 11.89 -1.76
CA GLN A 37 20.25 11.12 -0.53
C GLN A 37 18.78 10.79 -0.27
N ARG A 38 17.90 11.79 -0.42
CA ARG A 38 16.44 11.65 -0.23
C ARG A 38 15.84 10.64 -1.20
N LEU A 39 16.18 10.74 -2.49
CA LEU A 39 15.64 9.86 -3.53
C LEU A 39 16.21 8.44 -3.44
N GLY A 40 17.50 8.32 -3.09
CA GLY A 40 18.11 7.02 -2.78
C GLY A 40 17.44 6.33 -1.58
N LEU A 41 17.15 7.08 -0.52
CA LEU A 41 16.44 6.56 0.65
C LEU A 41 15.02 6.11 0.30
N TRP A 42 14.26 6.91 -0.46
CA TRP A 42 12.95 6.52 -0.97
C TRP A 42 12.99 5.22 -1.78
N ALA A 43 13.92 5.12 -2.73
CA ALA A 43 14.07 3.91 -3.54
C ALA A 43 14.38 2.68 -2.66
N GLY A 44 15.22 2.85 -1.64
CA GLY A 44 15.54 1.82 -0.66
C GLY A 44 14.36 1.41 0.23
N VAL A 45 13.56 2.36 0.69
CA VAL A 45 12.36 2.13 1.51
C VAL A 45 11.31 1.40 0.67
N PHE A 46 10.98 1.91 -0.53
CA PHE A 46 10.00 1.29 -1.41
C PHE A 46 10.39 -0.12 -1.84
N LYS A 47 11.68 -0.37 -2.11
CA LYS A 47 12.19 -1.72 -2.43
C LYS A 47 11.85 -2.74 -1.34
N ARG A 48 11.86 -2.32 -0.07
CA ARG A 48 11.60 -3.20 1.08
C ARG A 48 10.13 -3.23 1.47
N PHE A 49 9.43 -2.09 1.37
CA PHE A 49 8.05 -1.96 1.81
C PHE A 49 7.04 -2.52 0.80
N PHE A 50 7.26 -2.36 -0.51
CA PHE A 50 6.27 -2.77 -1.51
C PHE A 50 5.97 -4.28 -1.56
N PRO A 51 6.94 -5.20 -1.33
CA PRO A 51 6.61 -6.63 -1.15
C PRO A 51 5.62 -6.89 0.00
N TRP A 52 5.73 -6.16 1.12
CA TRP A 52 4.77 -6.24 2.22
C TRP A 52 3.40 -5.69 1.83
N VAL A 53 3.35 -4.62 1.05
CA VAL A 53 2.09 -4.07 0.52
C VAL A 53 1.40 -5.08 -0.40
N TRP A 54 2.13 -5.74 -1.30
CA TRP A 54 1.59 -6.81 -2.14
C TRP A 54 1.03 -7.97 -1.31
N ALA A 55 1.76 -8.42 -0.30
CA ALA A 55 1.28 -9.46 0.61
C ALA A 55 0.02 -9.01 1.38
N ALA A 56 0.00 -7.77 1.89
CA ALA A 56 -1.14 -7.21 2.61
C ALA A 56 -2.38 -7.09 1.72
N ILE A 57 -2.24 -6.66 0.46
CA ILE A 57 -3.35 -6.62 -0.52
C ILE A 57 -3.94 -8.01 -0.71
N LEU A 58 -3.10 -9.01 -0.97
CA LEU A 58 -3.56 -10.37 -1.21
C LEU A 58 -4.29 -10.93 0.01
N VAL A 59 -3.69 -10.78 1.20
CA VAL A 59 -4.28 -11.27 2.45
C VAL A 59 -5.58 -10.53 2.78
N LEU A 60 -5.65 -9.21 2.55
CA LEU A 60 -6.89 -8.42 2.73
C LEU A 60 -8.02 -8.93 1.85
N LEU A 61 -7.77 -9.14 0.56
CA LEU A 61 -8.81 -9.60 -0.37
C LEU A 61 -9.27 -11.01 0.00
N VAL A 62 -8.34 -11.93 0.20
CA VAL A 62 -8.68 -13.32 0.55
C VAL A 62 -9.46 -13.39 1.85
N SER A 63 -8.98 -12.74 2.91
CA SER A 63 -9.68 -12.72 4.21
C SER A 63 -11.01 -11.96 4.16
N GLY A 64 -11.08 -10.86 3.40
CA GLY A 64 -12.28 -10.04 3.24
C GLY A 64 -13.39 -10.80 2.51
N TYR A 65 -13.07 -11.43 1.38
CA TYR A 65 -14.02 -12.26 0.64
C TYR A 65 -14.43 -13.51 1.43
N TRP A 66 -13.52 -14.11 2.20
CA TRP A 66 -13.86 -15.20 3.10
C TRP A 66 -14.92 -14.76 4.13
N MET A 67 -14.73 -13.62 4.80
CA MET A 67 -15.73 -13.09 5.74
C MET A 67 -17.04 -12.73 5.04
N LEU A 68 -16.98 -12.08 3.88
CA LEU A 68 -18.15 -11.65 3.12
C LEU A 68 -19.06 -12.83 2.73
N PHE A 69 -18.49 -13.87 2.12
CA PHE A 69 -19.29 -15.02 1.66
C PHE A 69 -19.55 -16.05 2.78
N GLY A 70 -18.65 -16.17 3.76
CA GLY A 70 -18.75 -17.15 4.83
C GLY A 70 -19.57 -16.71 6.05
N TYR A 71 -19.71 -15.40 6.29
CA TYR A 71 -20.47 -14.86 7.43
C TYR A 71 -21.64 -13.99 6.99
N PHE A 72 -21.44 -13.08 6.06
CA PHE A 72 -22.46 -12.13 5.63
C PHE A 72 -23.39 -12.68 4.53
N GLY A 73 -23.21 -13.93 4.09
CA GLY A 73 -24.02 -14.52 3.02
C GLY A 73 -23.80 -13.87 1.65
N GLY A 74 -22.65 -13.22 1.45
CA GLY A 74 -22.32 -12.48 0.24
C GLY A 74 -22.72 -11.00 0.29
N PHE A 75 -22.59 -10.32 -0.84
CA PHE A 75 -22.85 -8.88 -0.94
C PHE A 75 -24.29 -8.48 -0.59
N ALA A 76 -25.27 -9.33 -0.91
CA ALA A 76 -26.68 -9.03 -0.61
C ALA A 76 -27.01 -9.05 0.89
N GLY A 77 -26.25 -9.82 1.70
CA GLY A 77 -26.41 -9.87 3.15
C GLY A 77 -25.42 -8.96 3.91
N SER A 78 -24.61 -8.18 3.19
CA SER A 78 -23.65 -7.25 3.78
C SER A 78 -24.23 -5.84 3.89
N GLY A 79 -23.92 -5.12 4.98
CA GLY A 79 -24.36 -3.74 5.16
C GLY A 79 -23.59 -2.75 4.27
N LEU A 80 -24.14 -1.54 4.08
CA LEU A 80 -23.55 -0.49 3.25
C LEU A 80 -22.08 -0.18 3.57
N HIS A 81 -21.70 -0.25 4.86
CA HIS A 81 -20.32 -0.02 5.30
C HIS A 81 -19.32 -0.99 4.67
N ILE A 82 -19.69 -2.24 4.39
CA ILE A 82 -18.83 -3.24 3.75
C ILE A 82 -18.64 -2.90 2.27
N HIS A 83 -19.69 -2.44 1.58
CA HIS A 83 -19.59 -2.00 0.19
C HIS A 83 -18.66 -0.79 0.05
N ILE A 84 -18.78 0.20 0.94
CA ILE A 84 -17.91 1.38 0.95
C ILE A 84 -16.46 0.97 1.23
N MET A 85 -16.24 0.13 2.25
CA MET A 85 -14.92 -0.40 2.60
C MET A 85 -14.29 -1.16 1.43
N HIS A 86 -15.08 -2.00 0.74
CA HIS A 86 -14.63 -2.79 -0.41
C HIS A 86 -14.27 -1.89 -1.61
N ALA A 87 -15.13 -0.94 -1.95
CA ALA A 87 -14.88 0.01 -3.04
C ALA A 87 -13.62 0.84 -2.76
N LEU A 88 -13.45 1.32 -1.52
CA LEU A 88 -12.26 2.05 -1.10
C LEU A 88 -11.00 1.18 -1.20
N GLY A 89 -11.06 -0.06 -0.73
CA GLY A 89 -9.96 -1.02 -0.83
C GLY A 89 -9.53 -1.28 -2.28
N LEU A 90 -10.49 -1.45 -3.19
CA LEU A 90 -10.20 -1.61 -4.62
C LEU A 90 -9.58 -0.35 -5.22
N LEU A 91 -10.11 0.85 -4.90
CA LEU A 91 -9.53 2.11 -5.35
C LEU A 91 -8.08 2.25 -4.89
N MET A 92 -7.80 2.00 -3.61
CA MET A 92 -6.44 2.07 -3.05
C MET A 92 -5.50 1.06 -3.71
N MET A 93 -5.97 -0.15 -4.01
CA MET A 93 -5.19 -1.15 -4.73
C MET A 93 -4.81 -0.67 -6.13
N LEU A 94 -5.76 -0.09 -6.88
CA LEU A 94 -5.50 0.45 -8.22
C LEU A 94 -4.49 1.61 -8.18
N LEU A 95 -4.61 2.50 -7.20
CA LEU A 95 -3.64 3.59 -6.98
C LEU A 95 -2.24 3.03 -6.68
N PHE A 96 -2.14 2.01 -5.84
CA PHE A 96 -0.86 1.35 -5.55
C PHE A 96 -0.27 0.68 -6.79
N MET A 97 -1.07 -0.04 -7.58
CA MET A 97 -0.61 -0.66 -8.82
C MET A 97 -0.07 0.41 -9.79
N HIS A 98 -0.79 1.51 -9.97
CA HIS A 98 -0.32 2.63 -10.79
C HIS A 98 1.02 3.18 -10.27
N LEU A 99 1.11 3.45 -8.95
CA LEU A 99 2.33 3.93 -8.28
C LEU A 99 3.51 2.97 -8.48
N PHE A 100 3.29 1.66 -8.36
CA PHE A 100 4.32 0.64 -8.47
C PHE A 100 4.85 0.49 -9.90
N PHE A 101 3.96 0.43 -10.89
CA PHE A 101 4.35 0.14 -12.27
C PHE A 101 4.90 1.36 -13.03
N ALA A 102 4.43 2.57 -12.72
CA ALA A 102 4.83 3.79 -13.42
C ALA A 102 5.83 4.64 -12.61
N PRO A 103 5.44 5.40 -11.56
CA PRO A 103 6.35 6.26 -10.81
C PRO A 103 7.53 5.53 -10.17
N TYR A 104 7.30 4.41 -9.48
CA TYR A 104 8.40 3.69 -8.80
C TYR A 104 9.42 3.13 -9.78
N ARG A 105 8.96 2.61 -10.93
CA ARG A 105 9.85 2.16 -11.99
C ARG A 105 10.70 3.30 -12.56
N ARG A 106 10.12 4.49 -12.72
CA ARG A 106 10.83 5.71 -13.17
C ARG A 106 11.86 6.15 -12.14
N LEU A 107 11.48 6.25 -10.87
CA LEU A 107 12.36 6.59 -9.76
C LEU A 107 13.56 5.65 -9.70
N ARG A 108 13.32 4.34 -9.72
CA ARG A 108 14.39 3.33 -9.63
C ARG A 108 15.39 3.44 -10.79
N LYS A 109 14.91 3.71 -12.01
CA LYS A 109 15.78 3.92 -13.18
C LYS A 109 16.60 5.19 -13.05
N ALA A 110 15.98 6.31 -12.67
CA ALA A 110 16.66 7.59 -12.55
C ALA A 110 17.71 7.59 -11.42
N VAL A 111 17.38 6.99 -10.26
CA VAL A 111 18.35 6.80 -9.15
C VAL A 111 19.51 5.90 -9.57
N ALA A 112 19.27 4.83 -10.31
CA ALA A 112 20.34 3.95 -10.79
C ALA A 112 21.27 4.63 -11.81
N ALA A 113 20.75 5.60 -12.57
CA ALA A 113 21.50 6.40 -13.53
C ALA A 113 22.12 7.67 -12.92
N ALA A 114 21.90 7.94 -11.62
CA ALA A 114 22.22 9.21 -10.97
C ALA A 114 21.64 10.45 -11.69
N ASP A 115 20.49 10.29 -12.36
CA ASP A 115 19.77 11.34 -13.08
C ASP A 115 18.78 12.05 -12.13
N TRP A 116 19.31 12.91 -11.27
CA TRP A 116 18.56 13.60 -10.21
C TRP A 116 17.47 14.57 -10.71
N PRO A 117 17.66 15.33 -11.81
CA PRO A 117 16.61 16.19 -12.36
C PRO A 117 15.36 15.42 -12.82
N VAL A 118 15.52 14.18 -13.30
CA VAL A 118 14.40 13.33 -13.77
C VAL A 118 13.79 12.50 -12.62
N ALA A 119 14.52 12.33 -11.52
CA ALA A 119 14.13 11.53 -10.37
C ALA A 119 13.24 12.26 -9.35
N GLY A 120 13.18 13.60 -9.38
CA GLY A 120 12.50 14.47 -8.42
C GLY A 120 11.12 14.94 -8.83
#